data_AF-A0A8X6PD81-F1
#
_entry.id   AF-A0A8X6PD81-F1
#
_cell.length_a   1.000
_cell.length_b   1.000
_cell.length_c   1.000
_cell.angle_alpha   90.00
_cell.angle_beta   90.00
_cell.angle_gamma   90.00
#
_symmetry.space_group_name_H-M   'P 1'
#
loop_
_entity.id
_entity.type
_entity.pdbx_description
1 polymer ?
#
loop_
_entity_poly.entity_id
_entity_poly.type
_entity_poly.pdbx_seq_one_letter_code
_entity_poly.pdbx_strand_id
1 'polypeptide(L)'
;MKEAGMEMRKWISNNTTLMSQSAAEGFDTYPVDTSVNLGSNNSKVLGVAWQALEDCLTLDTKRLLGFISTDKNTKRFLLQAVGKIFDPLGLISPFTIRMKYLLHEL
;
A
#
# COMPACT_ATOMS: atom_id res chain seq x y z
N MET A 1 23.35 -16.76 -3.20
CA MET A 1 22.20 -16.62 -4.13
C MET A 1 22.57 -17.11 -5.53
N LYS A 2 23.44 -16.42 -6.28
CA LYS A 2 23.91 -16.88 -7.60
C LYS A 2 24.61 -18.25 -7.54
N GLU A 3 25.46 -18.49 -6.55
CA GLU A 3 26.11 -19.80 -6.32
C GLU A 3 25.13 -20.93 -5.98
N ALA A 4 23.94 -20.60 -5.48
CA ALA A 4 22.87 -21.57 -5.20
C ALA A 4 21.91 -21.74 -6.39
N GLY A 5 22.23 -21.16 -7.56
CA GLY A 5 21.36 -21.15 -8.75
C GLY A 5 20.09 -20.29 -8.60
N MET A 6 20.04 -19.42 -7.58
CA MET A 6 18.89 -18.56 -7.32
C MET A 6 19.18 -17.13 -7.79
N GLU A 7 18.51 -16.73 -8.87
CA GLU A 7 18.52 -15.34 -9.34
C GLU A 7 17.48 -14.55 -8.54
N MET A 8 17.94 -13.57 -7.77
CA MET A 8 17.02 -12.62 -7.14
C MET A 8 16.40 -11.75 -8.23
N ARG A 9 15.09 -11.60 -8.20
CA ARG A 9 14.36 -10.66 -9.06
C ARG A 9 13.58 -9.70 -8.18
N LYS A 10 13.52 -8.42 -8.58
CA LYS A 10 12.76 -7.35 -7.89
C LYS A 10 13.33 -6.96 -6.52
N TRP A 11 14.53 -6.39 -6.51
CA TRP A 11 15.12 -5.80 -5.31
C TRP A 11 14.88 -4.29 -5.27
N ILE A 12 14.39 -3.79 -4.13
CA ILE A 12 14.03 -2.38 -3.93
C ILE A 12 14.55 -1.94 -2.56
N SER A 13 15.17 -0.76 -2.50
CA SER A 13 15.77 -0.19 -1.30
C SER A 13 15.45 1.31 -1.21
N ASN A 14 15.43 1.83 0.01
CA ASN A 14 15.36 3.27 0.29
C ASN A 14 16.70 3.98 0.05
N ASN A 15 17.80 3.24 -0.12
CA ASN A 15 19.12 3.78 -0.34
C ASN A 15 19.47 3.81 -1.84
N THR A 16 19.75 5.00 -2.36
CA THR A 16 20.04 5.23 -3.78
C THR A 16 21.34 4.56 -4.23
N THR A 17 22.35 4.46 -3.37
CA THR A 17 23.61 3.75 -3.65
C THR A 17 23.38 2.25 -3.76
N LEU A 18 22.57 1.67 -2.87
CA LEU A 18 22.22 0.24 -2.97
C LEU A 18 21.40 -0.03 -4.23
N MET A 19 20.53 0.90 -4.63
CA MET A 19 19.77 0.77 -5.87
C MET A 19 20.64 0.81 -7.13
N SER A 20 21.63 1.70 -7.20
CA SER A 20 22.54 1.75 -8.34
C SER A 20 23.45 0.52 -8.42
N GLN A 21 23.95 0.03 -7.27
CA GLN A 21 24.68 -1.23 -7.19
C GLN A 21 23.82 -2.42 -7.64
N SER A 22 22.57 -2.46 -7.19
CA SER A 22 21.65 -3.54 -7.55
C SER A 22 21.34 -3.55 -9.05
N ALA A 23 21.14 -2.38 -9.65
CA ALA A 23 20.96 -2.26 -11.10
C ALA A 23 22.21 -2.72 -11.87
N ALA A 24 23.41 -2.39 -11.37
CA ALA A 24 24.67 -2.82 -11.97
C ALA A 24 24.89 -4.35 -11.89
N GLU A 25 24.34 -5.00 -10.86
CA GLU A 25 24.39 -6.46 -10.69
C GLU A 25 23.35 -7.23 -11.54
N GLY A 26 22.54 -6.51 -12.31
CA GLY A 26 21.52 -7.04 -13.21
C GLY A 26 20.19 -7.36 -12.54
N PHE A 27 19.93 -6.82 -11.34
CA PHE A 27 18.62 -6.99 -10.71
C PHE A 27 17.56 -6.13 -11.38
N ASP A 28 16.36 -6.69 -11.57
CA ASP A 28 15.17 -5.94 -11.98
C ASP A 28 14.83 -4.87 -10.93
N THR A 29 15.32 -3.64 -11.10
CA THR A 29 14.89 -2.46 -10.35
C THR A 29 13.65 -1.85 -11.02
N TYR A 30 12.57 -1.64 -10.28
CA TYR A 30 11.42 -0.86 -10.77
C TYR A 30 11.79 0.61 -10.91
N PRO A 31 11.18 1.36 -11.85
CA PRO A 31 11.32 2.81 -11.85
C PRO A 31 10.80 3.36 -10.52
N VAL A 32 11.63 4.13 -9.84
CA VAL A 32 11.21 5.04 -8.77
C VAL A 32 10.36 6.12 -9.46
N ASP A 33 9.10 5.82 -9.72
CA ASP A 33 8.15 6.86 -10.14
C ASP A 33 7.90 7.74 -8.92
N THR A 34 8.65 8.84 -8.85
CA THR A 34 8.48 9.96 -7.91
C THR A 34 7.14 10.69 -8.10
N SER A 35 6.32 10.27 -9.06
CA SER A 35 5.01 10.85 -9.32
C SER A 35 3.92 9.98 -8.72
N VAL A 36 3.02 10.65 -8.00
CA VAL A 36 1.84 10.14 -7.31
C VAL A 36 0.82 9.56 -8.30
N ASN A 37 1.19 8.51 -9.03
CA ASN A 37 0.28 7.69 -9.83
C ASN A 37 0.02 6.39 -9.09
N LEU A 38 -0.94 6.51 -8.18
CA LEU A 38 -1.51 5.47 -7.31
C LEU A 38 -2.28 4.38 -8.11
N GLY A 39 -1.73 3.94 -9.24
CA GLY A 39 -2.44 3.14 -10.22
C GLY A 39 -1.61 2.07 -10.94
N SER A 40 -0.28 2.14 -10.98
CA SER A 40 0.46 1.19 -11.83
C SER A 40 1.80 0.64 -11.33
N ASN A 41 2.61 1.33 -10.52
CA ASN A 41 3.97 0.83 -10.19
C ASN A 41 4.41 1.07 -8.73
N ASN A 42 3.54 0.82 -7.75
CA ASN A 42 3.91 0.98 -6.34
C ASN A 42 4.37 -0.36 -5.75
N SER A 43 5.60 -0.40 -5.27
CA SER A 43 6.12 -1.48 -4.42
C SER A 43 5.15 -1.75 -3.27
N LYS A 44 4.87 -3.02 -3.00
CA LYS A 44 3.99 -3.41 -1.88
C LYS A 44 4.76 -4.25 -0.88
N VAL A 45 4.54 -3.97 0.39
CA VAL A 45 5.02 -4.79 1.51
C VAL A 45 3.78 -5.29 2.25
N LEU A 46 3.65 -6.62 2.37
CA LEU A 46 2.47 -7.26 2.98
C LEU A 46 1.13 -6.84 2.36
N GLY A 47 1.13 -6.49 1.06
CA GLY A 47 -0.05 -6.00 0.34
C GLY A 47 -0.39 -4.52 0.58
N VAL A 48 0.32 -3.84 1.47
CA VAL A 48 0.22 -2.39 1.71
C VAL A 48 1.20 -1.66 0.79
N ALA A 49 0.83 -0.49 0.28
CA ALA A 49 1.72 0.29 -0.57
C ALA A 49 2.89 0.83 0.24
N TRP A 50 4.10 0.74 -0.30
CA TRP A 50 5.32 1.20 0.32
C TRP A 50 6.03 2.19 -0.60
N GLN A 51 6.27 3.39 -0.08
CA GLN A 51 7.07 4.43 -0.71
C GLN A 51 8.51 4.27 -0.25
N ALA A 52 9.31 3.58 -1.06
CA ALA A 52 10.67 3.17 -0.68
C ALA A 52 11.57 4.34 -0.29
N LEU A 53 11.55 5.46 -1.05
CA LEU A 53 12.46 6.58 -0.79
C LEU A 53 12.29 7.21 0.60
N GLU A 54 11.03 7.35 1.06
CA GLU A 54 10.71 7.93 2.37
C GLU A 54 10.58 6.86 3.47
N ASP A 55 10.69 5.59 3.08
CA ASP A 55 10.41 4.43 3.94
C ASP A 55 9.04 4.48 4.62
N CYS A 56 8.03 4.93 3.87
CA CYS A 56 6.68 5.15 4.38
C CYS A 56 5.68 4.12 3.82
N LEU A 57 4.84 3.58 4.68
CA LEU A 57 3.64 2.85 4.26
C LEU A 57 2.54 3.85 3.92
N THR A 58 1.91 3.66 2.76
CA THR A 58 0.86 4.54 2.25
C THR A 58 -0.45 3.78 2.07
N LEU A 59 -1.56 4.47 2.31
CA LEU A 59 -2.90 3.96 2.09
C LEU A 59 -3.55 4.72 0.94
N ASP A 60 -3.98 4.02 -0.11
CA ASP A 60 -4.76 4.63 -1.17
C ASP A 60 -6.20 4.90 -0.72
N THR A 61 -6.48 6.17 -0.42
CA THR A 61 -7.81 6.64 -0.04
C THR A 61 -8.63 7.15 -1.22
N LYS A 62 -8.07 7.30 -2.43
CA LYS A 62 -8.78 7.92 -3.57
C LYS A 62 -10.06 7.15 -3.91
N ARG A 63 -9.97 5.82 -3.96
CA ARG A 63 -11.12 4.93 -4.22
C ARG A 63 -12.15 4.97 -3.09
N LEU A 64 -11.69 5.08 -1.84
CA LEU A 64 -12.56 5.18 -0.67
C LEU A 64 -13.31 6.51 -0.67
N LEU A 65 -12.60 7.62 -0.89
CA LEU A 65 -13.19 8.96 -0.98
C LEU A 65 -14.21 9.04 -2.11
N GLY A 66 -13.88 8.55 -3.31
CA GLY A 66 -14.84 8.49 -4.42
C GLY A 66 -16.08 7.65 -4.12
N PHE A 67 -15.94 6.57 -3.33
CA PHE A 67 -17.09 5.79 -2.86
C PHE A 67 -17.94 6.56 -1.84
N ILE A 68 -17.30 7.21 -0.86
CA ILE A 68 -17.98 7.98 0.19
C ILE A 68 -18.76 9.16 -0.41
N SER A 69 -18.23 9.81 -1.46
CA SER A 69 -18.89 10.90 -2.17
C SER A 69 -20.23 10.53 -2.82
N THR A 70 -20.59 9.23 -2.89
CA THR A 70 -21.93 8.82 -3.34
C THR A 70 -23.03 9.03 -2.30
N ASP A 71 -22.66 9.46 -1.09
CA ASP A 71 -23.51 9.99 -0.02
C ASP A 71 -24.77 9.15 0.28
N LYS A 72 -24.56 7.90 0.71
CA LYS A 72 -25.65 6.99 1.10
C LYS A 72 -25.67 6.76 2.61
N ASN A 73 -26.72 7.21 3.27
CA ASN A 73 -26.86 7.07 4.73
C ASN A 73 -27.48 5.73 5.15
N THR A 74 -26.79 4.61 4.84
CA THR A 74 -27.23 3.26 5.26
C THR A 74 -26.11 2.50 5.98
N LYS A 75 -26.46 1.62 6.92
CA LYS A 75 -25.49 0.74 7.59
C LYS A 75 -24.70 -0.11 6.59
N ARG A 76 -25.38 -0.64 5.57
CA ARG A 76 -24.74 -1.42 4.49
C ARG A 76 -23.68 -0.59 3.75
N PHE A 77 -23.95 0.68 3.49
CA PHE A 77 -22.98 1.57 2.86
C PHE A 77 -21.77 1.82 3.75
N LEU A 78 -21.99 2.13 5.03
CA LEU A 78 -20.91 2.34 6.00
C LEU A 78 -20.05 1.07 6.15
N LEU A 79 -20.66 -0.11 6.20
CA LEU A 79 -19.94 -1.39 6.23
C LEU A 79 -19.10 -1.59 4.97
N GLN A 80 -19.63 -1.27 3.80
CA GLN A 80 -18.88 -1.32 2.53
C GLN A 80 -17.71 -0.32 2.52
N ALA A 81 -17.88 0.87 3.10
CA ALA A 81 -16.80 1.85 3.22
C ALA A 81 -15.68 1.33 4.12
N VAL A 82 -16.02 0.82 5.32
CA VAL A 82 -15.04 0.25 6.25
C VAL A 82 -14.34 -0.97 5.66
N GLY A 83 -15.07 -1.84 4.95
CA GLY A 83 -14.50 -3.03 4.31
C GLY A 83 -13.55 -2.73 3.15
N LYS A 84 -13.56 -1.51 2.58
CA LYS A 84 -12.60 -1.07 1.56
C LYS A 84 -11.23 -0.71 2.14
N ILE A 85 -11.13 -0.54 3.46
CA ILE A 85 -9.87 -0.22 4.15
C ILE A 85 -9.10 -1.53 4.38
N PHE A 86 -8.02 -1.73 3.63
CA PHE A 86 -7.11 -2.85 3.83
C PHE A 86 -6.02 -2.49 4.84
N ASP A 87 -6.03 -3.13 6.01
CA ASP A 87 -5.09 -2.88 7.11
C ASP A 87 -4.66 -4.20 7.78
N PRO A 88 -3.74 -4.97 7.16
CA PRO A 88 -3.30 -6.27 7.69
C PRO A 88 -2.46 -6.13 8.98
N LEU A 89 -1.89 -4.95 9.22
CA LEU A 89 -1.01 -4.67 10.36
C LEU A 89 -1.75 -3.96 11.52
N GLY A 90 -2.98 -3.52 11.32
CA GLY A 90 -3.75 -2.80 12.34
C GLY A 90 -3.30 -1.36 12.57
N LEU A 91 -2.52 -0.76 11.67
CA LEU A 91 -1.94 0.58 11.81
C LEU A 91 -2.99 1.68 11.94
N ILE A 92 -4.15 1.49 11.31
CA ILE A 92 -5.28 2.43 11.34
C ILE A 92 -6.51 1.81 11.99
N SER A 93 -6.33 0.70 12.72
CA SER A 93 -7.38 0.05 13.50
C SER A 93 -8.13 0.98 14.47
N PRO A 94 -7.53 2.01 15.11
CA PRO A 94 -8.28 2.91 15.98
C PRO A 94 -9.43 3.63 15.28
N PHE A 95 -9.32 3.84 13.95
CA PHE A 95 -10.37 4.47 13.15
C PHE A 95 -11.41 3.45 12.69
N THR A 96 -10.98 2.28 12.22
CA THR A 96 -11.91 1.26 11.71
C THR A 96 -12.72 0.61 12.83
N ILE A 97 -12.16 0.47 14.04
CA ILE A 97 -12.87 -0.05 15.21
C ILE A 97 -14.02 0.88 15.62
N ARG A 98 -13.79 2.21 15.66
CA ARG A 98 -14.85 3.18 15.98
C ARG A 98 -16.02 3.07 14.99
N MET A 99 -15.73 2.91 13.71
CA MET A 99 -16.77 2.74 12.68
C MET A 99 -17.51 1.40 12.84
N LYS A 100 -16.81 0.32 13.17
CA LYS A 100 -17.42 -0.98 13.48
C LYS A 100 -18.32 -0.91 14.72
N TYR A 101 -17.91 -0.14 15.73
CA TYR A 101 -18.73 0.09 16.92
C TYR A 101 -20.02 0.85 16.58
N LEU A 102 -19.92 1.94 15.81
CA LEU A 102 -21.11 2.67 15.33
C LEU A 102 -22.06 1.79 14.51
N LEU A 103 -21.53 0.90 13.68
CA LEU A 103 -22.31 -0.07 12.90
C LEU A 103 -23.06 -1.10 13.77
N HIS A 104 -22.55 -1.36 14.97
CA HIS A 104 -23.15 -2.30 15.92
C HIS A 104 -24.25 -1.65 16.77
N GLU A 105 -24.03 -0.40 17.20
CA GLU A 105 -24.97 0.36 18.04
C GLU A 105 -26.17 0.91 17.26
N LEU A 106 -25.96 1.42 16.04
CA LEU A 106 -27.05 1.83 15.14
C LEU A 106 -27.84 0.61 14.74
#